data_AF-A0AAV3ELQ9-F1
#
_entry.id   AF-A0AAV3ELQ9-F1
#
_cell.length_a   1.000
_cell.length_b   1.000
_cell.length_c   1.000
_cell.angle_alpha   90.00
_cell.angle_beta   90.00
_cell.angle_gamma   90.00
#
_symmetry.space_group_name_H-M   'P 1'
#
loop_
_entity.id
_entity.type
_entity.pdbx_description
1 polymer ?
#
loop_
_entity_poly.entity_id
_entity_poly.type
_entity_poly.pdbx_seq_one_letter_code
_entity_poly.pdbx_strand_id
1 'polypeptide(L)'
;MFETIHLIKTNGRHGYEDEIVTILGDACGVIMQYEYEKTLYIAGDTVWCDEVDKAISKYSPHIIIVNAGANSVIDKRLIMGKEDVLKVHKAYPSAQIIATHMESVNHWVLS
;
A
#
# COMPACT_ATOMS: atom_id res chain seq x y z
N MET A 1 -8.24 20.19 12.12
CA MET A 1 -8.10 19.16 13.17
C MET A 1 -8.97 17.99 12.73
N PHE A 2 -8.50 16.74 12.82
CA PHE A 2 -9.28 15.58 12.35
C PHE A 2 -10.32 15.09 13.37
N GLU A 3 -10.48 15.79 14.50
CA GLU A 3 -11.44 15.55 15.60
C GLU A 3 -11.73 14.08 15.92
N THR A 4 -12.68 13.46 15.20
CA THR A 4 -13.17 12.10 15.42
C THR A 4 -12.64 11.06 14.43
N ILE A 5 -11.91 11.47 13.39
CA ILE A 5 -11.31 10.56 12.42
C ILE A 5 -10.03 9.98 13.01
N HIS A 6 -10.00 8.65 13.16
CA HIS A 6 -8.81 7.93 13.59
C HIS A 6 -7.87 7.71 12.41
N LEU A 7 -6.65 8.25 12.52
CA LEU A 7 -5.56 8.01 11.58
C LEU A 7 -4.52 7.11 12.26
N ILE A 8 -4.36 5.89 11.74
CA ILE A 8 -3.47 4.89 12.33
C ILE A 8 -2.35 4.59 11.34
N LYS A 9 -1.12 4.93 11.70
CA LYS A 9 0.07 4.60 10.91
C LYS A 9 0.24 3.08 10.82
N THR A 10 0.48 2.57 9.62
CA THR A 10 0.91 1.19 9.39
C THR A 10 2.34 1.17 8.85
N ASN A 11 3.06 0.09 9.14
CA ASN A 11 4.37 -0.12 8.52
C ASN A 11 4.20 -0.52 7.06
N GLY A 12 5.24 -0.27 6.28
CA GLY A 12 5.38 -0.73 4.91
C GLY A 12 6.83 -1.09 4.63
N ARG A 13 7.10 -1.55 3.41
CA ARG A 13 8.44 -1.87 2.94
C ARG A 13 8.62 -1.34 1.52
N HIS A 14 9.38 -0.25 1.37
CA HIS A 14 9.60 0.41 0.08
C HIS A 14 10.68 -0.32 -0.75
N GLY A 15 10.40 -1.56 -1.13
CA GLY A 15 11.29 -2.40 -1.94
C GLY A 15 11.33 -3.86 -1.48
N TYR A 16 11.72 -4.77 -2.37
CA TYR A 16 11.92 -6.18 -1.99
C TYR A 16 13.29 -6.42 -1.36
N GLU A 17 14.31 -5.67 -1.77
CA GLU A 17 15.69 -5.87 -1.39
C GLU A 17 16.08 -4.96 -0.20
N ASP A 18 16.66 -5.54 0.87
CA ASP A 18 17.01 -4.80 2.10
C ASP A 18 17.99 -3.64 1.84
N GLU A 19 18.91 -3.82 0.89
CA GLU A 19 19.86 -2.78 0.46
C GLU A 19 19.14 -1.52 -0.05
N ILE A 20 18.06 -1.71 -0.82
CA ILE A 20 17.27 -0.61 -1.38
C ILE A 20 16.39 0.03 -0.31
N VAL A 21 15.75 -0.79 0.53
CA VAL A 21 14.94 -0.30 1.65
C VAL A 21 15.78 0.59 2.57
N THR A 22 17.03 0.22 2.84
CA THR A 22 17.95 1.01 3.67
C THR A 22 18.26 2.38 3.05
N ILE A 23 18.36 2.46 1.72
CA ILE A 23 18.67 3.70 0.99
C ILE A 23 17.43 4.61 0.88
N LEU A 24 16.27 4.03 0.58
CA LEU A 24 15.02 4.77 0.36
C LEU A 24 14.39 5.27 1.67
N GLY A 25 14.69 4.60 2.78
CA GLY A 25 14.17 4.94 4.09
C GLY A 25 12.73 4.47 4.31
N ASP A 26 12.12 5.01 5.35
CA ASP A 26 10.80 4.55 5.81
C ASP A 26 9.66 5.17 4.98
N ALA A 27 8.77 4.31 4.52
CA ALA A 27 7.44 4.68 4.05
C ALA A 27 6.38 4.03 4.93
N CYS A 28 5.21 4.66 5.05
CA CYS A 28 4.11 4.15 5.86
C CYS A 28 2.79 4.17 5.10
N GLY A 29 1.90 3.28 5.51
CA GLY A 29 0.49 3.38 5.19
C GLY A 29 -0.30 4.07 6.30
N VAL A 30 -1.58 4.32 6.03
CA VAL A 30 -2.52 4.93 6.97
C VAL A 30 -3.87 4.24 6.88
N ILE A 31 -4.38 3.80 8.02
CA ILE A 31 -5.78 3.42 8.18
C ILE A 31 -6.56 4.65 8.61
N MET A 32 -7.68 4.91 7.94
CA MET A 32 -8.63 5.97 8.27
C MET A 32 -9.94 5.33 8.73
N GLN A 33 -10.40 5.68 9.92
CA GLN A 33 -11.62 5.13 10.52
C GLN A 33 -12.48 6.22 11.14
N TYR A 34 -13.79 6.07 10.97
CA TYR A 34 -14.81 6.85 11.64
C TYR A 34 -16.08 6.00 11.76
N GLU A 35 -16.86 6.19 12.83
CA GLU A 35 -17.96 5.29 13.22
C GLU A 35 -19.01 5.08 12.11
N TYR A 36 -19.29 6.12 11.33
CA TYR A 36 -20.33 6.10 10.29
C TYR A 36 -19.79 6.02 8.86
N GLU A 37 -18.49 5.71 8.71
CA GLU A 37 -17.82 5.65 7.41
C GLU A 37 -17.12 4.33 7.18
N LYS A 38 -16.86 4.03 5.90
CA LYS A 38 -16.06 2.87 5.52
C LYS A 38 -14.61 3.03 6.00
N THR A 39 -14.08 2.02 6.67
CA THR A 39 -12.63 1.90 6.92
C THR A 39 -11.86 1.94 5.60
N LEU A 40 -10.96 2.91 5.46
CA LEU A 40 -10.07 3.08 4.32
C LEU A 40 -8.64 2.73 4.73
N TYR A 41 -7.96 1.93 3.91
CA TYR A 41 -6.53 1.70 4.03
C TYR A 41 -5.79 2.32 2.84
N ILE A 42 -4.88 3.24 3.11
CA ILE A 42 -3.91 3.75 2.13
C ILE A 42 -2.59 3.03 2.41
N ALA A 43 -2.21 2.10 1.54
CA ALA A 43 -1.01 1.27 1.77
C ALA A 43 0.30 2.07 1.67
N GLY A 44 0.30 3.15 0.87
CA GLY A 44 1.48 3.96 0.61
C GLY A 44 2.51 3.27 -0.27
N ASP A 45 3.74 3.78 -0.24
CA ASP A 45 4.87 3.26 -0.99
C ASP A 45 5.42 1.98 -0.35
N THR A 46 4.82 0.86 -0.71
CA THR A 46 5.21 -0.46 -0.20
C THR A 46 5.05 -1.52 -1.27
N VAL A 47 5.87 -2.57 -1.18
CA VAL A 47 5.61 -3.85 -1.84
C VAL A 47 4.61 -4.67 -1.02
N TRP A 48 4.14 -5.79 -1.56
CA TRP A 48 3.43 -6.78 -0.73
C TRP A 48 4.40 -7.39 0.30
N CYS A 49 4.10 -7.23 1.58
CA CYS A 49 4.88 -7.74 2.70
C CYS A 49 3.97 -8.07 3.91
N ASP A 50 4.53 -8.72 4.93
CA ASP A 50 3.79 -9.15 6.13
C ASP A 50 3.11 -7.99 6.86
N GLU A 51 3.69 -6.79 6.83
CA GLU A 51 3.10 -5.62 7.48
C GLU A 51 1.81 -5.16 6.79
N VAL A 52 1.73 -5.29 5.47
CA VAL A 52 0.51 -5.02 4.69
C VAL A 52 -0.55 -6.06 5.01
N ASP A 53 -0.18 -7.34 5.03
CA ASP A 53 -1.11 -8.44 5.34
C ASP A 53 -1.67 -8.34 6.77
N LYS A 54 -0.81 -8.02 7.74
CA LYS A 54 -1.20 -7.74 9.13
C LYS A 54 -2.15 -6.55 9.21
N ALA A 55 -1.90 -5.46 8.47
CA ALA A 55 -2.79 -4.30 8.47
C ALA A 55 -4.17 -4.65 7.90
N ILE A 56 -4.22 -5.37 6.77
CA ILE A 56 -5.48 -5.81 6.16
C ILE A 56 -6.25 -6.72 7.12
N SER A 57 -5.58 -7.71 7.70
CA SER A 57 -6.18 -8.67 8.63
C SER A 57 -6.69 -7.98 9.90
N LYS A 58 -5.91 -7.05 10.47
CA LYS A 58 -6.25 -6.37 11.73
C LYS A 58 -7.41 -5.39 11.57
N TYR A 59 -7.44 -4.64 10.47
CA TYR A 59 -8.39 -3.52 10.32
C TYR A 59 -9.55 -3.83 9.37
N SER A 60 -9.49 -4.93 8.61
CA SER A 60 -10.56 -5.38 7.70
C SER A 60 -11.13 -4.22 6.85
N PRO A 61 -10.27 -3.51 6.10
CA PRO A 61 -10.67 -2.29 5.40
C PRO A 61 -11.69 -2.58 4.31
N HIS A 62 -12.68 -1.69 4.15
CA HIS A 62 -13.66 -1.80 3.08
C HIS A 62 -13.08 -1.34 1.74
N ILE A 63 -12.13 -0.40 1.79
CA ILE A 63 -11.45 0.17 0.62
C ILE A 63 -9.94 0.11 0.87
N ILE A 64 -9.19 -0.38 -0.10
CA ILE A 64 -7.73 -0.42 -0.07
C ILE A 64 -7.18 0.36 -1.27
N ILE A 65 -6.48 1.45 -1.00
CA ILE A 65 -5.73 2.21 -2.01
C ILE A 65 -4.30 1.67 -2.03
N VAL A 66 -3.84 1.26 -3.21
CA VAL A 66 -2.49 0.74 -3.44
C VAL A 66 -1.76 1.62 -4.47
N ASN A 67 -0.48 1.88 -4.22
CA ASN A 67 0.41 2.49 -5.20
C ASN A 67 0.95 1.36 -6.09
N ALA A 68 0.42 1.25 -7.32
CA ALA A 68 0.52 0.06 -8.17
C ALA A 68 1.33 0.26 -9.46
N GLY A 69 2.18 1.29 -9.52
CA GLY A 69 3.02 1.60 -10.68
C GLY A 69 4.17 0.62 -10.94
N ALA A 70 4.38 -0.37 -10.05
CA ALA A 70 5.54 -1.27 -10.06
C ALA A 70 6.88 -0.55 -10.22
N ASN A 71 6.98 0.67 -9.65
CA ASN A 71 8.15 1.53 -9.73
C ASN A 71 9.45 0.76 -9.50
N SER A 72 10.45 0.97 -10.34
CA SER A 72 11.73 0.27 -10.21
C SER A 72 12.94 1.19 -10.38
N VAL A 73 14.03 0.81 -9.73
CA VAL A 73 15.36 1.41 -9.91
C VAL A 73 16.36 0.29 -10.08
N ILE A 74 17.12 0.29 -11.19
CA ILE A 74 18.12 -0.74 -11.51
C ILE A 74 17.50 -2.15 -11.36
N ASP A 75 16.35 -2.35 -11.99
CA ASP A 75 15.56 -3.60 -11.98
C ASP A 75 15.07 -4.09 -10.60
N LYS A 76 15.25 -3.30 -9.54
CA LYS A 76 14.71 -3.58 -8.20
C LYS A 76 13.37 -2.88 -8.03
N ARG A 77 12.33 -3.65 -7.69
CA ARG A 77 10.95 -3.16 -7.59
C ARG A 77 10.68 -2.54 -6.21
N LEU A 78 10.17 -1.31 -6.20
CA LEU A 78 10.03 -0.44 -5.04
C LEU A 78 8.63 -0.46 -4.42
N ILE A 79 7.59 -0.64 -5.25
CA ILE A 79 6.19 -0.66 -4.81
C ILE A 79 5.41 -1.79 -5.52
N MET A 80 4.13 -1.95 -5.19
CA MET A 80 3.29 -3.01 -5.73
C MET A 80 3.20 -2.98 -7.26
N GLY A 81 3.20 -4.18 -7.87
CA GLY A 81 2.75 -4.41 -9.24
C GLY A 81 1.47 -5.22 -9.32
N LYS A 82 1.05 -5.61 -10.53
CA LYS A 82 -0.18 -6.36 -10.78
C LYS A 82 -0.28 -7.67 -9.98
N GLU A 83 0.83 -8.39 -9.78
CA GLU A 83 0.85 -9.62 -8.98
C GLU A 83 0.60 -9.34 -7.51
N ASP A 84 1.06 -8.20 -7.01
CA ASP A 84 0.85 -7.79 -5.61
C ASP A 84 -0.58 -7.30 -5.40
N VAL A 85 -1.17 -6.60 -6.37
CA VAL A 85 -2.61 -6.27 -6.38
C VAL A 85 -3.45 -7.55 -6.29
N LEU A 86 -3.08 -8.61 -7.03
CA LEU A 86 -3.75 -9.90 -6.93
C LEU A 86 -3.59 -10.53 -5.53
N LYS A 87 -2.42 -10.40 -4.88
CA LYS A 87 -2.23 -10.86 -3.50
C LYS A 87 -3.11 -10.10 -2.51
N VAL A 88 -3.21 -8.77 -2.64
CA VAL A 88 -4.12 -7.93 -1.84
C VAL A 88 -5.56 -8.41 -2.00
N HIS A 89 -6.01 -8.64 -3.24
CA HIS A 89 -7.36 -9.16 -3.50
C HIS A 89 -7.58 -10.54 -2.88
N LYS A 90 -6.60 -11.45 -2.98
CA LYS A 90 -6.69 -12.78 -2.37
C LYS A 90 -6.71 -12.74 -0.83
N ALA A 91 -5.97 -11.83 -0.22
CA ALA A 91 -5.93 -11.67 1.23
C ALA A 91 -7.25 -11.15 1.79
N TYR A 92 -7.92 -10.24 1.05
CA TYR A 92 -9.22 -9.73 1.47
C TYR A 92 -10.17 -9.47 0.28
N PRO A 93 -10.84 -10.51 -0.24
CA PRO A 93 -11.61 -10.44 -1.49
C PRO A 93 -12.79 -9.48 -1.48
N SER A 94 -13.30 -9.14 -0.29
CA SER A 94 -14.42 -8.23 -0.11
C SER A 94 -14.06 -6.75 -0.18
N ALA A 95 -12.77 -6.38 -0.10
CA ALA A 95 -12.36 -4.99 -0.25
C ALA A 95 -12.49 -4.52 -1.70
N GLN A 96 -12.94 -3.27 -1.85
CA GLN A 96 -12.72 -2.54 -3.10
C GLN A 96 -11.26 -2.08 -3.16
N ILE A 97 -10.54 -2.47 -4.21
CA ILE A 97 -9.16 -2.02 -4.44
C ILE A 97 -9.16 -0.86 -5.42
N ILE A 98 -8.45 0.22 -5.09
CA ILE A 98 -8.20 1.36 -5.95
C ILE A 98 -6.70 1.41 -6.25
N ALA A 99 -6.33 1.13 -7.50
CA ALA A 99 -4.95 1.24 -7.96
C ALA A 99 -4.63 2.70 -8.32
N THR A 100 -3.52 3.21 -7.82
CA THR A 100 -3.04 4.58 -8.03
C THR A 100 -1.55 4.60 -8.32
N HIS A 101 -0.95 5.79 -8.44
CA HIS A 101 0.50 5.96 -8.62
C HIS A 101 1.01 5.36 -9.96
N MET A 102 0.23 5.55 -11.03
CA MET A 102 0.45 5.10 -12.41
C MET A 102 0.23 6.27 -13.40
N GLU A 103 0.99 6.29 -14.50
CA GLU A 103 1.08 7.35 -15.55
C GLU A 103 1.35 8.83 -15.15
N SER A 104 2.47 9.16 -14.51
CA SER A 104 2.75 10.51 -13.95
C SER A 104 4.23 10.75 -13.62
N VAL A 105 5.01 9.72 -13.22
CA VAL A 105 6.48 9.83 -13.18
C VAL A 105 7.18 8.74 -13.98
N ASN A 106 8.46 8.95 -14.27
CA ASN A 106 9.21 8.28 -15.35
C ASN A 106 9.65 6.83 -15.09
N HIS A 107 9.53 6.34 -13.87
CA HIS A 107 10.13 5.06 -13.45
C HIS A 107 9.08 4.00 -13.12
N TRP A 108 7.87 4.17 -13.64
CA TRP A 108 6.75 3.23 -13.53
C TRP A 108 6.81 2.25 -14.70
N VAL A 109 6.47 0.99 -14.44
CA VAL A 109 6.56 -0.09 -15.45
C VAL A 109 5.20 -0.72 -15.74
N LEU A 110 4.13 -0.18 -15.14
CA LEU A 110 2.73 -0.52 -15.39
C LEU A 110 1.96 0.73 -15.83
N SER A 111 1.04 0.54 -16.77
CA SER A 111 0.09 1.50 -17.34
C SER A 111 -1.23 0.75 -17.52
#